data_AF-A0A5B0DG28-F1
#
_entry.id   AF-A0A5B0DG28-F1
#
_cell.length_a   1.000
_cell.length_b   1.000
_cell.length_c   1.000
_cell.angle_alpha   90.00
_cell.angle_beta   90.00
_cell.angle_gamma   90.00
#
_symmetry.space_group_name_H-M   'P 1'
#
loop_
_entity.id
_entity.type
_entity.pdbx_description
1 polymer ?
#
loop_
_entity_poly.entity_id
_entity_poly.type
_entity_poly.pdbx_seq_one_letter_code
_entity_poly.pdbx_strand_id
1 'polypeptide(L)'
;MYQNEYEWVRQTRGVLLDFCSELDPDDFTRQNGFGFQSVRDTLVHIADCYNAWLGSFVLLKTKKPLTSKEDLLELGLDEIKVRFEQVDSYVNEVFKVLKHQMDEPIQRQIPWREGGEPISMTPSKLLMHTITHEFHHKGQVMAMARQMGYEPPNTDVLGTVDRLLTVFFICPNI
;
A
#
# COMPACT_ATOMS: atom_id res chain seq x y z
N MET A 1 -10.60 2.65 12.13
CA MET A 1 -9.20 2.24 12.12
C MET A 1 -8.38 3.26 12.89
N TYR A 2 -7.47 2.81 13.74
CA TYR A 2 -6.60 3.66 14.54
C TYR A 2 -5.18 3.70 13.97
N GLN A 3 -4.42 4.73 14.33
CA GLN A 3 -3.03 4.90 13.86
C GLN A 3 -2.14 3.71 14.25
N ASN A 4 -2.39 3.07 15.41
CA ASN A 4 -1.68 1.87 15.83
C ASN A 4 -1.95 0.67 14.91
N GLU A 5 -3.17 0.53 14.40
CA GLU A 5 -3.52 -0.57 13.48
C GLU A 5 -2.82 -0.40 12.12
N TYR A 6 -2.63 0.85 11.68
CA TYR A 6 -1.87 1.14 10.46
C TYR A 6 -0.38 0.81 10.60
N GLU A 7 0.19 0.91 11.81
CA GLU A 7 1.58 0.52 12.05
C GLU A 7 1.81 -0.96 11.75
N TRP A 8 0.85 -1.84 12.05
CA TRP A 8 0.94 -3.26 11.66
C TRP A 8 0.93 -3.42 10.14
N VAL A 9 0.09 -2.67 9.43
CA VAL A 9 0.08 -2.66 7.95
C VAL A 9 1.47 -2.28 7.43
N ARG A 10 2.04 -1.18 7.94
CA ARG A 10 3.39 -0.72 7.57
C ARG A 10 4.47 -1.77 7.85
N GLN A 11 4.42 -2.43 9.00
CA GLN A 11 5.36 -3.51 9.34
C GLN A 11 5.28 -4.67 8.34
N THR A 12 4.06 -5.17 8.05
CA THR A 12 3.91 -6.27 7.07
C THR A 12 4.34 -5.87 5.66
N ARG A 13 4.16 -4.61 5.28
CA ARG A 13 4.69 -4.05 4.03
C ARG A 13 6.21 -4.01 4.02
N GLY A 14 6.83 -3.60 5.14
CA GLY A 14 8.28 -3.62 5.30
C GLY A 14 8.86 -5.01 5.05
N VAL A 15 8.30 -6.04 5.70
CA VAL A 15 8.69 -7.45 5.49
C VAL A 15 8.59 -7.86 4.01
N LEU A 16 7.52 -7.46 3.32
CA LEU A 16 7.37 -7.73 1.89
C LEU A 16 8.46 -7.02 1.06
N LEU A 17 8.69 -5.74 1.30
CA LEU A 17 9.66 -4.94 0.53
C LEU A 17 11.10 -5.40 0.78
N ASP A 18 11.41 -5.86 1.98
CA ASP A 18 12.70 -6.46 2.31
C ASP A 18 12.86 -7.78 1.57
N PHE A 19 11.86 -8.66 1.58
CA PHE A 19 11.88 -9.89 0.78
C PHE A 19 12.01 -9.60 -0.72
N CYS A 20 11.32 -8.59 -1.26
CA CYS A 20 11.45 -8.20 -2.66
C CYS A 20 12.88 -7.75 -3.04
N SER A 21 13.70 -7.32 -2.07
CA SER A 21 15.10 -6.96 -2.32
C SER A 21 16.03 -8.18 -2.51
N GLU A 22 15.54 -9.37 -2.17
CA GLU A 22 16.25 -10.64 -2.34
C GLU A 22 15.92 -11.34 -3.66
N LEU A 23 14.92 -10.84 -4.40
CA LEU A 23 14.54 -11.38 -5.70
C LEU A 23 15.61 -11.08 -6.76
N ASP A 24 15.77 -11.99 -7.71
CA ASP A 24 16.53 -11.68 -8.92
C ASP A 24 15.88 -10.49 -9.68
N PRO A 25 16.67 -9.52 -10.18
CA PRO A 25 16.13 -8.38 -10.91
C PRO A 25 15.23 -8.74 -12.10
N ASP A 26 15.53 -9.84 -12.81
CA ASP A 26 14.72 -10.31 -13.93
C ASP A 26 13.37 -10.84 -13.42
N ASP A 27 13.34 -11.55 -12.29
CA ASP A 27 12.11 -12.03 -11.67
C ASP A 27 11.26 -10.91 -11.07
N PHE A 28 11.88 -9.83 -10.55
CA PHE A 28 11.15 -8.65 -10.05
C PHE A 28 10.27 -7.99 -11.12
N THR A 29 10.70 -8.04 -12.39
CA THR A 29 9.99 -7.44 -13.53
C THR A 29 9.28 -8.47 -14.42
N ARG A 30 9.45 -9.77 -14.13
CA ARG A 30 8.92 -10.88 -14.90
C ARG A 30 7.40 -10.85 -14.98
N GLN A 31 6.89 -11.17 -16.17
CA GLN A 31 5.47 -11.34 -16.43
C GLN A 31 4.98 -12.70 -15.91
N ASN A 32 3.99 -12.67 -15.02
CA ASN A 32 3.41 -13.83 -14.33
C ASN A 32 2.03 -14.22 -14.89
N GLY A 33 1.47 -13.44 -15.82
CA GLY A 33 0.23 -13.76 -16.54
C GLY A 33 -1.07 -13.54 -15.76
N PHE A 34 -1.02 -12.90 -14.59
CA PHE A 34 -2.20 -12.49 -13.83
C PHE A 34 -1.96 -11.17 -13.07
N GLY A 35 -3.04 -10.57 -12.56
CA GLY A 35 -2.97 -9.30 -11.82
C GLY A 35 -2.30 -8.19 -12.64
N PHE A 36 -1.37 -7.47 -12.02
CA PHE A 36 -0.56 -6.42 -12.66
C PHE A 36 0.67 -6.97 -13.38
N GLN A 37 0.68 -8.27 -13.68
CA GLN A 37 1.71 -8.97 -14.43
C GLN A 37 3.05 -9.16 -13.75
N SER A 38 3.60 -8.21 -13.00
CA SER A 38 4.90 -8.36 -12.32
C SER A 38 4.87 -7.93 -10.85
N VAL A 39 5.91 -8.29 -10.09
CA VAL A 39 6.08 -7.83 -8.70
C VAL A 39 6.19 -6.31 -8.66
N ARG A 40 7.05 -5.72 -9.50
CA ARG A 40 7.20 -4.27 -9.64
C ARG A 40 5.87 -3.57 -9.88
N ASP A 41 5.17 -3.99 -10.93
CA ASP A 41 3.94 -3.34 -11.39
C ASP A 41 2.84 -3.46 -10.32
N THR A 42 2.80 -4.60 -9.61
CA THR A 42 1.88 -4.80 -8.49
C THR A 42 2.20 -3.87 -7.31
N LEU A 43 3.46 -3.73 -6.92
CA LEU A 43 3.86 -2.82 -5.82
C LEU A 43 3.59 -1.35 -6.16
N VAL A 44 3.86 -0.94 -7.40
CA VAL A 44 3.55 0.41 -7.88
C VAL A 44 2.05 0.68 -7.84
N HIS A 45 1.23 -0.27 -8.30
CA HIS A 45 -0.23 -0.16 -8.25
C HIS A 45 -0.77 -0.03 -6.81
N ILE A 46 -0.18 -0.74 -5.86
CA ILE A 46 -0.54 -0.59 -4.44
C ILE A 46 -0.27 0.85 -3.99
N ALA A 47 0.93 1.39 -4.23
CA ALA A 47 1.29 2.75 -3.83
C ALA A 47 0.40 3.81 -4.53
N ASP A 48 0.12 3.63 -5.82
CA ASP A 48 -0.75 4.52 -6.59
C ASP A 48 -2.19 4.53 -6.07
N CYS A 49 -2.69 3.41 -5.53
CA CYS A 49 -4.01 3.36 -4.89
C CYS A 49 -4.09 4.31 -3.68
N TYR A 50 -3.06 4.33 -2.83
CA TYR A 50 -2.97 5.28 -1.72
C TYR A 50 -2.77 6.72 -2.20
N ASN A 51 -1.90 6.95 -3.17
CA ASN A 51 -1.66 8.28 -3.73
C ASN A 51 -2.95 8.86 -4.33
N ALA A 52 -3.75 8.02 -4.99
CA ALA A 52 -5.01 8.41 -5.59
C ALA A 52 -6.05 8.72 -4.52
N TRP A 53 -6.35 7.79 -3.62
CA TRP A 53 -7.44 8.00 -2.68
C TRP A 53 -7.09 8.94 -1.53
N LEU A 54 -5.90 8.82 -0.94
CA LEU A 54 -5.53 9.65 0.21
C LEU A 54 -4.84 10.93 -0.24
N GLY A 55 -3.80 10.82 -1.08
CA GLY A 55 -3.05 11.98 -1.55
C GLY A 55 -3.88 12.92 -2.43
N SER A 56 -4.61 12.37 -3.40
CA SER A 56 -5.39 13.17 -4.35
C SER A 56 -6.82 13.40 -3.87
N PHE A 57 -7.63 12.36 -3.65
CA PHE A 57 -9.05 12.52 -3.35
C PHE A 57 -9.28 13.19 -2.00
N VAL A 58 -8.65 12.70 -0.92
CA VAL A 58 -8.85 13.23 0.44
C VAL A 58 -8.08 14.54 0.64
N LEU A 59 -6.76 14.53 0.43
CA LEU A 59 -5.85 15.63 0.81
C LEU A 59 -5.61 16.67 -0.30
N LEU A 60 -6.04 16.42 -1.55
CA LEU A 60 -5.86 17.33 -2.70
C LEU A 60 -4.40 17.74 -2.98
N LYS A 61 -3.42 16.90 -2.62
CA LYS A 61 -1.97 17.18 -2.78
C LYS A 61 -1.46 16.98 -4.20
N THR A 62 -2.14 16.17 -5.01
CA THR A 62 -1.79 15.90 -6.40
C THR A 62 -3.05 15.71 -7.26
N LYS A 63 -2.93 15.98 -8.57
CA LYS A 63 -3.93 15.61 -9.59
C LYS A 63 -3.44 14.50 -10.52
N LYS A 64 -2.20 14.04 -10.35
CA LYS A 64 -1.57 12.96 -11.12
C LYS A 64 -1.07 11.87 -10.18
N PRO A 65 -1.98 11.13 -9.52
CA PRO A 65 -1.59 10.12 -8.53
C PRO A 65 -1.22 8.76 -9.14
N LEU A 66 -1.47 8.57 -10.44
CA LEU A 66 -1.22 7.31 -11.15
C LEU A 66 0.06 7.41 -11.96
N THR A 67 0.88 6.38 -11.88
CA THR A 67 2.10 6.21 -12.65
C THR A 67 1.75 5.93 -14.10
N SER A 68 2.41 6.63 -15.04
CA SER A 68 2.26 6.34 -16.47
C SER A 68 2.93 5.00 -16.82
N LYS A 69 2.60 4.43 -17.98
CA LYS A 69 3.24 3.17 -18.40
C LYS A 69 4.73 3.37 -18.68
N GLU A 70 5.08 4.55 -19.18
CA GLU A 70 6.45 4.94 -19.49
C GLU A 70 7.27 5.09 -18.20
N ASP A 71 6.75 5.83 -17.21
CA ASP A 71 7.43 5.99 -15.93
C ASP A 71 7.54 4.68 -15.15
N LEU A 72 6.58 3.76 -15.31
CA LEU A 72 6.57 2.46 -14.64
C LEU A 72 7.80 1.62 -14.97
N LEU A 73 8.28 1.69 -16.22
CA LEU A 73 9.41 0.90 -16.69
C LEU A 73 10.74 1.29 -16.02
N GLU A 74 10.83 2.53 -15.55
CA GLU A 74 12.04 3.11 -14.95
C GLU A 74 12.11 2.91 -13.43
N LEU A 75 11.07 2.32 -12.81
CA LEU A 75 11.02 2.18 -11.36
C LEU A 75 11.72 0.91 -10.88
N GLY A 76 12.73 1.10 -10.03
CA GLY A 76 13.31 0.06 -9.21
C GLY A 76 12.60 -0.06 -7.85
N LEU A 77 13.07 -1.03 -7.05
CA LEU A 77 12.55 -1.25 -5.71
C LEU A 77 12.79 -0.05 -4.78
N ASP A 78 13.90 0.65 -4.93
CA ASP A 78 14.23 1.81 -4.08
C ASP A 78 13.28 2.99 -4.34
N GLU A 79 12.95 3.28 -5.60
CA GLU A 79 11.93 4.29 -5.94
C GLU A 79 10.56 3.91 -5.39
N ILE A 80 10.23 2.61 -5.39
CA ILE A 80 8.98 2.09 -4.83
C ILE A 80 8.97 2.25 -3.30
N LYS A 81 10.08 2.01 -2.61
CA LYS A 81 10.21 2.25 -1.16
C LYS A 81 9.96 3.72 -0.83
N VAL A 82 10.55 4.65 -1.57
CA VAL A 82 10.31 6.10 -1.42
C VAL A 82 8.83 6.45 -1.63
N ARG A 83 8.15 5.82 -2.60
CA ARG A 83 6.71 6.01 -2.78
C ARG A 83 5.91 5.53 -1.57
N PHE A 84 6.30 4.43 -0.94
CA PHE A 84 5.64 3.96 0.28
C PHE A 84 5.90 4.85 1.49
N GLU A 85 7.05 5.51 1.59
CA GLU A 85 7.27 6.56 2.59
C GLU A 85 6.30 7.73 2.39
N GLN A 86 6.04 8.11 1.13
CA GLN A 86 5.04 9.13 0.81
C GLN A 86 3.61 8.67 1.15
N VAL A 87 3.29 7.38 0.93
CA VAL A 87 2.02 6.78 1.38
C VAL A 87 1.87 6.88 2.90
N ASP A 88 2.91 6.54 3.65
CA ASP A 88 2.92 6.64 5.12
C ASP A 88 2.69 8.09 5.56
N SER A 89 3.30 9.05 4.88
CA SER A 89 3.07 10.48 5.12
C SER A 89 1.60 10.88 4.90
N TYR A 90 0.98 10.43 3.81
CA TYR A 90 -0.44 10.71 3.55
C TYR A 90 -1.38 10.09 4.58
N VAL A 91 -1.15 8.83 4.99
CA VAL A 91 -1.99 8.19 6.01
C VAL A 91 -1.89 8.92 7.35
N ASN A 92 -0.68 9.30 7.75
CA ASN A 92 -0.47 10.10 8.97
C ASN A 92 -1.14 11.49 8.87
N GLU A 93 -1.07 12.15 7.71
CA GLU A 93 -1.75 13.43 7.49
C GLU A 93 -3.27 13.27 7.57
N VAL A 94 -3.85 12.23 6.96
CA VAL A 94 -5.29 11.93 7.06
C VAL A 94 -5.72 11.77 8.51
N PHE A 95 -5.00 10.95 9.30
CA PHE A 95 -5.31 10.79 10.73
C PHE A 95 -5.22 12.10 11.52
N LYS A 96 -4.24 12.95 11.17
CA LYS A 96 -4.03 14.24 11.84
C LYS A 96 -5.12 15.25 11.50
N VAL A 97 -5.39 15.45 10.21
CA VAL A 97 -6.25 16.55 9.72
C VAL A 97 -7.73 16.20 9.79
N LEU A 98 -8.09 14.91 9.69
CA LEU A 98 -9.48 14.45 9.71
C LEU A 98 -9.82 13.68 11.00
N LYS A 99 -9.04 13.83 12.06
CA LYS A 99 -9.21 13.13 13.35
C LYS A 99 -10.68 13.07 13.84
N HIS A 100 -11.44 14.14 13.65
CA HIS A 100 -12.83 14.26 14.09
C HIS A 100 -13.85 14.19 12.94
N GLN A 101 -13.40 13.92 11.71
CA GLN A 101 -14.21 13.93 10.48
C GLN A 101 -13.99 12.67 9.63
N MET A 102 -13.41 11.61 10.20
CA MET A 102 -13.12 10.37 9.46
C MET A 102 -14.37 9.72 8.86
N ASP A 103 -15.53 9.92 9.48
CA ASP A 103 -16.82 9.37 9.03
C ASP A 103 -17.72 10.42 8.36
N GLU A 104 -17.22 11.65 8.17
CA GLU A 104 -17.93 12.69 7.43
C GLU A 104 -17.70 12.50 5.92
N PRO A 105 -18.75 12.44 5.09
CA PRO A 105 -18.58 12.23 3.67
C PRO A 105 -17.94 13.42 2.98
N ILE A 106 -16.92 13.15 2.17
CA ILE A 106 -16.37 14.10 1.22
C ILE A 106 -17.11 13.91 -0.10
N GLN A 107 -17.80 14.96 -0.55
CA GLN A 107 -18.46 14.99 -1.86
C GLN A 107 -17.64 15.80 -2.87
N ARG A 108 -17.11 15.14 -3.91
CA ARG A 108 -16.36 15.79 -4.99
C ARG A 108 -16.19 14.89 -6.21
N GLN A 109 -15.85 15.50 -7.35
CA GLN A 109 -15.34 14.79 -8.51
C GLN A 109 -13.97 14.19 -8.21
N ILE A 110 -13.64 13.07 -8.86
CA ILE A 110 -12.35 12.40 -8.71
C ILE A 110 -11.26 13.29 -9.37
N PRO A 111 -10.30 13.87 -8.63
CA PRO A 111 -9.44 14.94 -9.15
C PRO A 111 -8.51 14.55 -10.31
N TRP A 112 -8.24 13.26 -10.49
CA TRP A 112 -7.36 12.73 -11.55
C TRP A 112 -8.11 12.11 -12.73
N ARG A 113 -9.44 12.26 -12.77
CA ARG A 113 -10.26 11.85 -13.90
C ARG A 113 -10.86 13.08 -14.55
N GLU A 114 -10.84 13.11 -15.88
CA GLU A 114 -11.52 14.16 -16.63
C GLU A 114 -13.01 13.85 -16.71
N GLY A 115 -13.83 14.81 -16.26
CA GLY A 115 -15.27 14.65 -16.20
C GLY A 115 -15.73 13.60 -15.18
N GLY A 116 -17.06 13.43 -15.12
CA GLY A 116 -17.71 12.48 -14.22
C GLY A 116 -18.49 13.16 -13.09
N GLU A 117 -19.44 12.41 -12.56
CA GLU A 117 -20.28 12.87 -11.46
C GLU A 117 -19.50 12.89 -10.13
N PRO A 118 -19.81 13.84 -9.23
CA PRO A 118 -19.28 13.81 -7.88
C PRO A 118 -19.61 12.49 -7.17
N ILE A 119 -18.63 11.92 -6.49
CA ILE A 119 -18.86 10.80 -5.57
C ILE A 119 -18.90 11.31 -4.13
N SER A 120 -19.53 10.55 -3.24
CA SER A 120 -19.57 10.84 -1.79
C SER A 120 -18.98 9.68 -1.03
N MET A 121 -17.82 9.88 -0.39
CA MET A 121 -17.09 8.83 0.34
C MET A 121 -16.52 9.38 1.65
N THR A 122 -16.55 8.57 2.71
CA THR A 122 -15.91 8.92 3.98
C THR A 122 -14.40 8.62 3.92
N PRO A 123 -13.55 9.43 4.57
CA PRO A 123 -12.13 9.13 4.73
C PRO A 123 -11.85 7.75 5.34
N SER A 124 -12.66 7.31 6.31
CA SER A 124 -12.54 6.00 6.95
C SER A 124 -12.73 4.85 5.96
N LYS A 125 -13.70 4.95 5.05
CA LYS A 125 -13.94 3.96 4.00
C LYS A 125 -12.82 3.93 2.97
N LEU A 126 -12.28 5.09 2.60
CA LEU A 126 -11.16 5.17 1.66
C LEU A 126 -9.86 4.63 2.27
N LEU A 127 -9.60 4.90 3.55
CA LEU A 127 -8.47 4.31 4.26
C LEU A 127 -8.60 2.78 4.34
N MET A 128 -9.78 2.27 4.71
CA MET A 128 -10.04 0.83 4.73
C MET A 128 -9.89 0.20 3.33
N HIS A 129 -10.37 0.87 2.29
CA HIS A 129 -10.24 0.41 0.91
C HIS A 129 -8.78 0.26 0.50
N THR A 130 -7.96 1.30 0.72
CA THR A 130 -6.54 1.27 0.35
C THR A 130 -5.76 0.17 1.08
N ILE A 131 -6.05 -0.07 2.36
CA ILE A 131 -5.38 -1.11 3.15
C ILE A 131 -5.81 -2.51 2.73
N THR A 132 -7.12 -2.76 2.59
CA THR A 132 -7.60 -4.08 2.15
C THR A 132 -7.13 -4.40 0.73
N HIS A 133 -7.03 -3.39 -0.13
CA HIS A 133 -6.46 -3.49 -1.46
C HIS A 133 -4.94 -3.80 -1.44
N GLU A 134 -4.19 -3.21 -0.52
CA GLU A 134 -2.78 -3.57 -0.28
C GLU A 134 -2.63 -5.04 0.13
N PHE A 135 -3.41 -5.53 1.10
CA PHE A 135 -3.34 -6.94 1.49
C PHE A 135 -3.70 -7.89 0.35
N HIS A 136 -4.71 -7.55 -0.45
CA HIS A 136 -5.10 -8.32 -1.62
C HIS A 136 -3.94 -8.48 -2.61
N HIS A 137 -3.28 -7.38 -2.98
CA HIS A 137 -2.18 -7.40 -3.94
C HIS A 137 -0.86 -7.88 -3.35
N LYS A 138 -0.61 -7.67 -2.05
CA LYS A 138 0.49 -8.33 -1.33
C LYS A 138 0.37 -9.84 -1.47
N GLY A 139 -0.82 -10.41 -1.25
CA GLY A 139 -1.08 -11.84 -1.49
C GLY A 139 -0.72 -12.29 -2.91
N GLN A 140 -0.98 -11.46 -3.93
CA GLN A 140 -0.59 -11.73 -5.30
C GLN A 140 0.93 -11.71 -5.50
N VAL A 141 1.65 -10.74 -4.91
CA VAL A 141 3.13 -10.71 -4.95
C VAL A 141 3.71 -11.99 -4.35
N MET A 142 3.19 -12.43 -3.20
CA MET A 142 3.62 -13.67 -2.56
C MET A 142 3.35 -14.90 -3.44
N ALA A 143 2.23 -14.92 -4.16
CA ALA A 143 1.91 -15.99 -5.09
C ALA A 143 2.86 -16.00 -6.30
N MET A 144 3.18 -14.84 -6.87
CA MET A 144 4.16 -14.71 -7.96
C MET A 144 5.54 -15.23 -7.52
N ALA A 145 6.02 -14.79 -6.35
CA ALA A 145 7.29 -15.23 -5.80
C ALA A 145 7.36 -16.76 -5.63
N ARG A 146 6.29 -17.39 -5.11
CA ARG A 146 6.20 -18.86 -5.02
C ARG A 146 6.25 -19.55 -6.38
N GLN A 147 5.58 -19.00 -7.39
CA GLN A 147 5.61 -19.56 -8.75
C GLN A 147 7.00 -19.47 -9.39
N MET A 148 7.81 -18.49 -9.00
CA MET A 148 9.19 -18.34 -9.43
C MET A 148 10.18 -19.20 -8.60
N GLY A 149 9.68 -19.94 -7.60
CA GLY A 149 10.47 -20.87 -6.79
C GLY A 149 11.03 -20.30 -5.48
N TYR A 150 10.64 -19.07 -5.10
CA TYR A 150 11.04 -18.47 -3.83
C TYR A 150 10.13 -18.93 -2.68
N GLU A 151 10.65 -18.84 -1.45
CA GLU A 151 9.92 -19.09 -0.21
C GLU A 151 9.61 -17.76 0.49
N PRO A 152 8.47 -17.11 0.20
CA PRO A 152 8.23 -15.78 0.72
C PRO A 152 7.81 -15.83 2.21
N PRO A 153 8.18 -14.81 3.01
CA PRO A 153 8.00 -14.82 4.46
C PRO A 153 6.52 -14.73 4.89
N ASN A 154 6.27 -14.94 6.18
CA ASN A 154 4.96 -14.60 6.73
C ASN A 154 4.78 -13.07 6.72
N THR A 155 3.69 -12.59 6.12
CA THR A 155 3.34 -11.16 6.11
C THR A 155 1.98 -10.91 6.77
N ASP A 156 1.49 -11.84 7.59
CA ASP A 156 0.29 -11.66 8.39
C ASP A 156 0.52 -10.64 9.51
N VAL A 157 -0.53 -9.90 9.88
CA VAL A 157 -0.48 -8.91 10.97
C VAL A 157 -0.18 -9.56 12.32
N LEU A 158 -0.54 -10.83 12.51
CA LEU A 158 -0.19 -11.60 13.70
C LEU A 158 1.32 -11.78 13.89
N GLY A 159 2.12 -11.63 12.83
CA GLY A 159 3.58 -11.67 12.88
C GLY A 159 4.24 -10.32 13.20
N THR A 160 3.46 -9.26 13.41
CA THR A 160 3.98 -7.91 13.71
C THR A 160 4.24 -7.72 15.20
N VAL A 161 5.05 -6.72 15.54
CA VAL A 161 5.31 -6.34 16.95
C VAL A 161 4.38 -5.22 17.38
N ASP A 162 3.80 -5.38 18.57
CA ASP A 162 3.03 -4.31 19.22
C ASP A 162 3.97 -3.31 19.87
N ARG A 163 3.89 -2.04 19.46
CA ARG A 163 4.65 -0.94 20.09
C ARG A 163 4.40 -0.77 21.59
N LEU A 164 3.32 -1.35 22.13
CA LEU A 164 2.97 -1.29 23.55
C LEU A 164 3.46 -2.51 24.36
N LEU A 165 4.03 -3.53 23.72
CA LEU A 165 4.51 -4.75 24.38
C LEU A 165 6.03 -4.82 24.56
N THR A 166 6.74 -3.68 24.52
CA THR A 166 8.16 -3.64 24.92
C THR A 166 8.39 -3.90 26.42
N VAL A 167 7.34 -4.30 27.14
CA VAL A 167 7.45 -4.94 28.45
C VAL A 167 6.57 -6.21 28.44
N PHE A 168 7.25 -7.36 28.36
CA PHE A 168 6.78 -8.74 28.60
C PHE A 168 6.37 -9.65 27.42
N PHE A 169 7.20 -10.68 27.27
CA PHE A 169 7.02 -12.02 26.68
C PHE A 169 6.95 -12.19 25.15
N ILE A 170 8.12 -12.53 24.60
CA ILE A 170 8.24 -13.50 23.52
C ILE A 170 7.57 -14.80 23.97
N CYS A 171 6.55 -15.26 23.26
CA CYS A 171 6.11 -16.65 23.31
C CYS A 171 6.52 -17.29 21.97
N PRO A 172 7.42 -18.29 21.96
CA PRO A 172 7.81 -18.97 20.74
C PRO A 172 6.75 -20.00 20.34
N ASN A 173 6.47 -20.06 19.04
CA ASN A 173 5.72 -21.10 18.31
C ASN A 173 4.19 -21.03 18.37
N ILE A 174 3.60 -20.38 17.34
CA ILE A 174 2.48 -20.91 16.55
C ILE A 174 2.75 -20.56 15.08
#